data_AF-A0A1Q9NCD9-F1
#
_entry.id   AF-A0A1Q9NCD9-F1
#
_cell.length_a   1.000
_cell.length_b   1.000
_cell.length_c   1.000
_cell.angle_alpha   90.00
_cell.angle_beta   90.00
_cell.angle_gamma   90.00
#
_symmetry.space_group_name_H-M   'P 1'
#
loop_
_entity.id
_entity.type
_entity.pdbx_description
1 polymer ?
#
loop_
_entity_poly.entity_id
_entity_poly.type
_entity_poly.pdbx_seq_one_letter_code
_entity_poly.pdbx_strand_id
1 'polypeptide(L)'
;METITQVQSVYYQYKKVKEDSFKIKKGFINDLTIIEKITNISKFFISNGSLILPENMNLKTNTKDWIKDIITHRNNPSIIESTVKSLLNEFCSNMKTRQREEDKYGIIWIHKEYIALAHVQSGEDSIGLDEQQLFKSFERFWDNDIVIRYVIIRIKENNLFDILIQESSKSEFFEDFLGIAGIESFRFGGPIRFQVNLFENLKIVTSFELQLDQFGKYYF
;
A
#
# COMPACT_ATOMS: atom_id res chain seq x y z
N MET A 1 -28.01 22.59 -15.33
CA MET A 1 -26.91 21.61 -15.25
C MET A 1 -26.91 21.07 -13.84
N GLU A 2 -27.49 19.89 -13.64
CA GLU A 2 -27.39 19.20 -12.36
C GLU A 2 -25.95 18.71 -12.22
N THR A 3 -25.22 19.28 -11.27
CA THR A 3 -23.97 18.70 -10.78
C THR A 3 -24.34 17.33 -10.21
N ILE A 4 -24.04 16.28 -10.96
CA ILE A 4 -24.05 14.91 -10.44
C ILE A 4 -23.02 14.91 -9.32
N THR A 5 -23.49 14.99 -8.07
CA THR A 5 -22.66 14.83 -6.88
C THR A 5 -22.10 13.43 -6.99
N GLN A 6 -20.86 13.32 -7.46
CA GLN A 6 -20.18 12.04 -7.62
C GLN A 6 -20.11 11.43 -6.21
N VAL A 7 -20.94 10.40 -5.96
CA VAL A 7 -20.99 9.73 -4.68
C VAL A 7 -19.58 9.22 -4.42
N GLN A 8 -18.92 9.75 -3.40
CA GLN A 8 -17.65 9.21 -2.95
C GLN A 8 -17.94 7.78 -2.49
N SER A 9 -17.39 6.81 -3.20
CA SER A 9 -17.47 5.40 -2.84
C SER A 9 -16.06 4.86 -2.73
N VAL A 10 -15.81 4.05 -1.70
CA VAL A 10 -14.56 3.29 -1.59
C VAL A 10 -14.85 1.84 -1.93
N TYR A 11 -14.13 1.31 -2.92
CA TYR A 11 -14.18 -0.10 -3.26
C TYR A 11 -13.14 -0.88 -2.45
N TYR A 12 -13.47 -2.10 -2.05
CA TYR A 12 -12.52 -2.94 -1.33
C TYR A 12 -12.59 -4.41 -1.75
N GLN A 13 -11.46 -5.10 -1.59
CA GLN A 13 -11.37 -6.55 -1.61
C GLN A 13 -10.47 -7.04 -0.47
N TYR A 14 -10.79 -8.20 0.11
CA TYR A 14 -9.95 -8.83 1.11
C TYR A 14 -10.01 -10.36 1.08
N LYS A 15 -8.97 -11.00 1.60
CA LYS A 15 -8.90 -12.45 1.81
C LYS A 15 -7.99 -12.78 2.97
N LYS A 16 -8.16 -13.97 3.55
CA LYS A 16 -7.10 -14.56 4.39
C LYS A 16 -5.87 -14.83 3.54
N VAL A 17 -4.69 -14.59 4.09
CA VAL A 17 -3.42 -14.76 3.35
C VAL A 17 -3.24 -16.23 2.91
N LYS A 18 -3.57 -17.17 3.80
CA LYS A 18 -3.46 -18.62 3.59
C LYS A 18 -4.55 -19.23 2.70
N GLU A 19 -5.59 -18.46 2.40
CA GLU A 19 -6.79 -18.97 1.76
C GLU A 19 -6.66 -18.95 0.22
N ASP A 20 -7.42 -19.82 -0.42
CA ASP A 20 -7.42 -19.99 -1.87
C ASP A 20 -7.64 -18.65 -2.59
N SER A 21 -7.03 -18.49 -3.76
CA SER A 21 -7.12 -17.26 -4.57
C SER A 21 -8.55 -16.90 -4.99
N PHE A 22 -9.49 -17.83 -4.88
CA PHE A 22 -10.89 -17.65 -5.25
C PHE A 22 -11.78 -17.15 -4.10
N LYS A 23 -11.36 -17.29 -2.84
CA LYS A 23 -12.15 -16.88 -1.68
C LYS A 23 -11.80 -15.43 -1.31
N ILE A 24 -12.14 -14.53 -2.22
CA ILE A 24 -12.00 -13.08 -2.02
C ILE A 24 -13.38 -12.51 -1.76
N LYS A 25 -13.50 -11.74 -0.69
CA LYS A 25 -14.68 -10.96 -0.37
C LYS A 25 -14.47 -9.53 -0.87
N LYS A 26 -15.55 -8.88 -1.30
CA LYS A 26 -15.51 -7.55 -1.93
C LYS A 26 -16.74 -6.73 -1.57
N GLY A 27 -16.66 -5.41 -1.67
CA GLY A 27 -17.81 -4.55 -1.44
C GLY A 27 -17.54 -3.07 -1.68
N PHE A 28 -18.51 -2.25 -1.30
CA PHE A 28 -18.48 -0.80 -1.40
C PHE A 28 -18.78 -0.16 -0.06
N ILE A 29 -18.05 0.90 0.26
CA ILE A 29 -18.39 1.82 1.34
C ILE A 29 -18.91 3.10 0.71
N ASN A 30 -20.16 3.44 1.03
CA ASN A 30 -20.83 4.66 0.59
C ASN A 30 -21.17 5.59 1.77
N ASP A 31 -20.90 5.16 3.01
CA ASP A 31 -21.11 5.98 4.20
C ASP A 31 -20.02 7.05 4.28
N LEU A 32 -20.42 8.31 4.15
CA LEU A 32 -19.50 9.46 4.14
C LEU A 32 -18.69 9.58 5.44
N THR A 33 -19.26 9.23 6.58
CA THR A 33 -18.57 9.27 7.88
C THR A 33 -17.44 8.25 7.91
N ILE A 34 -17.70 7.05 7.39
CA ILE A 34 -16.68 6.01 7.29
C ILE A 34 -15.61 6.43 6.27
N ILE A 35 -16.01 6.94 5.10
CA ILE A 35 -15.08 7.41 4.06
C ILE A 35 -14.17 8.52 4.58
N GLU A 36 -14.70 9.47 5.34
CA GLU A 36 -13.91 10.53 5.95
C GLU A 36 -12.86 9.96 6.92
N LYS A 37 -13.25 8.98 7.74
CA LYS A 37 -12.32 8.27 8.63
C LYS A 37 -11.24 7.53 7.83
N ILE A 38 -11.60 6.77 6.80
CA ILE A 38 -10.66 6.11 5.88
C ILE A 38 -9.66 7.13 5.34
N THR A 39 -10.18 8.26 4.87
CA THR A 39 -9.39 9.33 4.27
C THR A 39 -8.40 9.90 5.28
N ASN A 40 -8.85 10.19 6.50
CA ASN A 40 -8.00 10.75 7.56
C ASN A 40 -6.91 9.77 8.00
N ILE A 41 -7.26 8.49 8.16
CA ILE A 41 -6.29 7.46 8.50
C ILE A 41 -5.29 7.24 7.34
N SER A 42 -5.77 7.22 6.10
CA SER A 42 -4.91 7.12 4.92
C SER A 42 -3.96 8.32 4.81
N LYS A 43 -4.43 9.54 5.13
CA LYS A 43 -3.58 10.74 5.22
C LYS A 43 -2.50 10.59 6.30
N PHE A 44 -2.86 10.05 7.48
CA PHE A 44 -1.89 9.75 8.53
C PHE A 44 -0.82 8.77 8.05
N PHE A 45 -1.20 7.69 7.37
CA PHE A 45 -0.22 6.76 6.81
C PHE A 45 0.61 7.38 5.68
N ILE A 46 0.01 8.23 4.84
CA ILE A 46 0.74 8.95 3.80
C ILE A 46 1.78 9.89 4.41
N SER A 47 1.47 10.57 5.52
CA SER A 47 2.42 11.46 6.20
C SER A 47 3.51 10.72 6.98
N ASN A 48 3.28 9.45 7.35
CA ASN A 48 4.20 8.66 8.18
C ASN A 48 4.91 7.53 7.42
N GLY A 49 4.68 7.38 6.11
CA GLY A 49 5.30 6.33 5.31
C GLY A 49 6.82 6.50 5.24
N SER A 50 7.56 5.43 5.54
CA SER A 50 9.03 5.45 5.61
C SER A 50 9.74 5.69 4.28
N LEU A 51 9.12 5.40 3.14
CA LEU A 51 9.75 5.53 1.82
C LEU A 51 8.73 5.88 0.75
N ILE A 52 9.04 6.93 -0.02
CA ILE A 52 8.27 7.39 -1.19
C ILE A 52 9.05 7.04 -2.45
N LEU A 53 8.41 6.28 -3.34
CA LEU A 53 8.95 5.84 -4.62
C LEU A 53 8.18 6.51 -5.76
N PRO A 54 8.85 7.20 -6.68
CA PRO A 54 8.19 7.81 -7.83
C PRO A 54 7.76 6.77 -8.88
N GLU A 55 6.72 7.06 -9.67
CA GLU A 55 6.20 6.19 -10.74
C GLU A 55 7.26 5.70 -11.75
N ASN A 56 8.28 6.51 -12.01
CA ASN A 56 9.36 6.18 -12.94
C ASN A 56 10.29 5.07 -12.43
N MET A 57 10.07 4.55 -11.22
CA MET A 57 10.76 3.36 -10.73
C MET A 57 10.43 2.14 -11.60
N ASN A 58 11.44 1.29 -11.79
CA ASN A 58 11.28 -0.02 -12.42
C ASN A 58 10.62 -0.98 -11.44
N LEU A 59 9.29 -0.95 -11.41
CA LEU A 59 8.49 -1.97 -10.77
C LEU A 59 8.43 -3.23 -11.64
N LYS A 60 8.15 -4.38 -11.03
CA LYS A 60 7.78 -5.62 -11.72
C LYS A 60 6.65 -5.34 -12.71
N THR A 61 6.82 -5.78 -13.96
CA THR A 61 5.92 -5.45 -15.09
C THR A 61 4.45 -5.66 -14.75
N ASN A 62 4.07 -6.85 -14.28
CA ASN A 62 2.67 -7.17 -13.94
C ASN A 62 2.12 -6.25 -12.85
N THR A 63 2.90 -6.00 -11.78
CA THR A 63 2.49 -5.12 -10.68
C THR A 63 2.24 -3.70 -11.18
N LYS A 64 3.14 -3.18 -12.03
CA LYS A 64 2.99 -1.85 -12.64
C LYS A 64 1.74 -1.75 -13.50
N ASP A 65 1.50 -2.76 -14.34
CA ASP A 65 0.37 -2.78 -15.27
C ASP A 65 -0.96 -2.85 -14.53
N TRP A 66 -1.05 -3.69 -13.49
CA TRP A 66 -2.24 -3.76 -12.65
C TRP A 66 -2.51 -2.46 -11.92
N ILE A 67 -1.48 -1.81 -11.36
CA ILE A 67 -1.64 -0.50 -10.70
C ILE A 67 -2.17 0.53 -11.70
N LYS A 68 -1.61 0.60 -12.91
CA LYS A 68 -2.04 1.56 -13.95
C LYS A 68 -3.47 1.30 -14.42
N ASP A 69 -3.84 0.04 -14.61
CA ASP A 69 -5.20 -0.33 -14.98
C ASP A 69 -6.20 0.07 -13.88
N ILE A 70 -5.88 -0.21 -12.61
CA ILE A 70 -6.69 0.21 -11.47
C ILE A 70 -6.81 1.74 -11.43
N ILE A 71 -5.71 2.49 -11.56
CA ILE A 71 -5.77 3.96 -11.54
C ILE A 71 -6.68 4.47 -12.66
N THR A 72 -6.52 3.94 -13.88
CA THR A 72 -7.29 4.37 -15.06
C THR A 72 -8.78 4.13 -14.89
N HIS A 73 -9.16 2.99 -14.33
CA HIS A 73 -10.55 2.54 -14.25
C HIS A 73 -11.12 2.55 -12.83
N ARG A 74 -10.49 3.26 -11.87
CA ARG A 74 -10.89 3.30 -10.44
C ARG A 74 -12.33 3.72 -10.17
N ASN A 75 -12.90 4.53 -11.06
CA ASN A 75 -14.30 4.98 -10.97
C ASN A 75 -15.28 3.93 -11.52
N ASN A 76 -14.79 2.83 -12.08
CA ASN A 76 -15.59 1.71 -12.56
C ASN A 76 -15.09 0.37 -11.99
N PRO A 77 -15.45 0.06 -10.73
CA PRO A 77 -15.03 -1.13 -10.01
C PRO A 77 -15.25 -2.48 -10.72
N SER A 78 -16.30 -2.59 -11.56
CA SER A 78 -16.59 -3.83 -12.27
C SER A 78 -15.56 -4.16 -13.35
N ILE A 79 -14.91 -3.13 -13.92
CA ILE A 79 -13.83 -3.30 -14.90
C ILE A 79 -12.56 -3.81 -14.21
N ILE A 80 -12.24 -3.24 -13.04
CA ILE A 80 -10.97 -3.51 -12.34
C ILE A 80 -11.02 -4.72 -11.43
N GLU A 81 -12.18 -5.35 -11.23
CA GLU A 81 -12.35 -6.40 -10.22
C GLU A 81 -11.33 -7.54 -10.36
N SER A 82 -11.10 -8.02 -11.58
CA SER A 82 -10.14 -9.10 -11.88
C SER A 82 -8.69 -8.64 -11.66
N THR A 83 -8.38 -7.40 -12.02
CA THR A 83 -7.06 -6.77 -11.82
C THR A 83 -6.76 -6.62 -10.32
N VAL A 84 -7.72 -6.10 -9.55
CA VAL A 84 -7.63 -5.94 -8.09
C VAL A 84 -7.43 -7.29 -7.41
N LYS A 85 -8.18 -8.31 -7.85
CA LYS A 85 -8.02 -9.69 -7.37
C LYS A 85 -6.64 -10.25 -7.67
N SER A 86 -6.10 -9.99 -8.86
CA SER A 86 -4.78 -10.47 -9.26
C SER A 86 -3.68 -9.80 -8.44
N LEU A 87 -3.75 -8.48 -8.27
CA LEU A 87 -2.82 -7.71 -7.45
C LEU A 87 -2.87 -8.14 -5.98
N LEU A 88 -4.07 -8.34 -5.41
CA LEU A 88 -4.25 -8.81 -4.04
C LEU A 88 -3.69 -10.22 -3.84
N ASN A 89 -3.87 -11.11 -4.81
CA ASN A 89 -3.30 -12.45 -4.75
C ASN A 89 -1.78 -12.43 -4.83
N GLU A 90 -1.20 -11.64 -5.72
CA GLU A 90 0.26 -11.45 -5.80
C GLU A 90 0.82 -10.89 -4.49
N PHE A 91 0.14 -9.89 -3.90
CA PHE A 91 0.51 -9.32 -2.61
C PHE A 91 0.54 -10.40 -1.51
N CYS A 92 -0.51 -11.22 -1.41
CA CYS A 92 -0.56 -12.32 -0.43
C CYS A 92 0.43 -13.46 -0.75
N SER A 93 0.69 -13.78 -2.01
CA SER A 93 1.59 -14.87 -2.39
C SER A 93 3.05 -14.54 -2.14
N ASN A 94 3.44 -13.26 -2.15
CA ASN A 94 4.79 -12.85 -1.77
C ASN A 94 5.03 -12.90 -0.25
N MET A 95 4.00 -13.14 0.57
CA MET A 95 4.15 -13.29 2.01
C MET A 95 4.84 -14.63 2.37
N LYS A 96 5.83 -14.59 3.28
CA LYS A 96 6.56 -15.76 3.81
C LYS A 96 5.73 -16.51 4.88
N THR A 97 6.13 -17.72 5.29
CA THR A 97 5.31 -18.65 6.11
C THR A 97 4.66 -18.05 7.37
N ARG A 98 5.41 -17.31 8.20
CA ARG A 98 4.87 -16.63 9.41
C ARG A 98 3.89 -15.50 9.09
N GLN A 99 4.02 -14.90 7.90
CA GLN A 99 3.11 -13.85 7.42
C GLN A 99 1.80 -14.44 6.89
N ARG A 100 1.69 -15.77 6.80
CA ARG A 100 0.48 -16.48 6.38
C ARG A 100 -0.21 -17.19 7.54
N GLU A 101 -0.04 -16.73 8.78
CA GLU A 101 -0.75 -17.30 9.93
C GLU A 101 -2.28 -17.16 9.77
N GLU A 102 -3.06 -17.97 10.49
CA GLU A 102 -4.49 -18.17 10.20
C GLU A 102 -5.37 -16.94 10.44
N ASP A 103 -4.84 -15.99 11.20
CA ASP A 103 -5.40 -14.71 11.59
C ASP A 103 -4.90 -13.53 10.72
N LYS A 104 -4.17 -13.82 9.63
CA LYS A 104 -3.60 -12.80 8.75
C LYS A 104 -4.42 -12.60 7.48
N TYR A 105 -4.59 -11.34 7.11
CA TYR A 105 -5.38 -10.94 5.95
C TYR A 105 -4.60 -9.98 5.05
N GLY A 106 -4.80 -10.14 3.76
CA GLY A 106 -4.46 -9.13 2.77
C GLY A 106 -5.71 -8.34 2.42
N ILE A 107 -5.59 -7.03 2.34
CA ILE A 107 -6.70 -6.15 1.99
C ILE A 107 -6.25 -5.08 1.01
N ILE A 108 -7.14 -4.71 0.10
CA ILE A 108 -6.97 -3.60 -0.83
C ILE A 108 -8.18 -2.67 -0.80
N TRP A 109 -7.90 -1.38 -0.77
CA TRP A 109 -8.86 -0.28 -0.78
C TRP A 109 -8.58 0.63 -1.96
N ILE A 110 -9.63 1.04 -2.66
CA ILE A 110 -9.53 1.89 -3.84
C ILE A 110 -10.41 3.11 -3.60
N HIS A 111 -9.73 4.25 -3.47
CA HIS A 111 -10.32 5.56 -3.36
C HIS A 111 -9.91 6.40 -4.58
N LYS A 112 -10.60 7.51 -4.82
CA LYS A 112 -10.32 8.37 -5.97
C LYS A 112 -8.89 8.97 -5.96
N GLU A 113 -8.30 9.10 -4.76
CA GLU A 113 -6.98 9.73 -4.52
C GLU A 113 -5.86 8.73 -4.20
N TYR A 114 -6.20 7.49 -3.86
CA TYR A 114 -5.20 6.50 -3.49
C TYR A 114 -5.70 5.06 -3.63
N ILE A 115 -4.75 4.15 -3.77
CA ILE A 115 -4.96 2.71 -3.62
C ILE A 115 -4.13 2.26 -2.43
N ALA A 116 -4.71 1.58 -1.47
CA ALA A 116 -4.00 1.12 -0.28
C ALA A 116 -4.07 -0.40 -0.18
N LEU A 117 -2.93 -1.07 -0.09
CA LEU A 117 -2.84 -2.49 0.24
C LEU A 117 -2.23 -2.65 1.62
N ALA A 118 -2.84 -3.47 2.46
CA ALA A 118 -2.35 -3.73 3.80
C ALA A 118 -2.34 -5.22 4.13
N HIS A 119 -1.38 -5.61 4.96
CA HIS A 119 -1.34 -6.88 5.65
C HIS A 119 -1.73 -6.62 7.11
N VAL A 120 -2.79 -7.27 7.56
CA VAL A 120 -3.38 -7.05 8.88
C VAL A 120 -3.47 -8.36 9.66
N GLN A 121 -3.38 -8.26 10.98
CA GLN A 121 -3.62 -9.39 11.90
C GLN A 121 -4.91 -9.18 12.69
N SER A 122 -5.79 -10.17 12.70
CA SER A 122 -6.90 -10.24 13.66
C SER A 122 -6.35 -10.66 15.02
N GLY A 123 -6.39 -9.78 16.02
CA GLY A 123 -6.14 -10.14 17.42
C GLY A 123 -7.31 -10.86 18.11
N GLU A 124 -7.08 -11.41 19.30
CA GLU A 124 -8.00 -12.27 20.07
C GLU A 124 -9.39 -11.65 20.37
N ASP A 125 -9.50 -10.32 20.42
CA ASP A 125 -10.75 -9.57 20.65
C ASP A 125 -11.28 -8.83 19.41
N SER A 126 -10.74 -9.12 18.22
CA SER A 126 -10.87 -8.21 17.08
C SER A 126 -11.30 -8.89 15.79
N ILE A 127 -12.41 -8.35 15.27
CA ILE A 127 -12.98 -8.55 13.96
C ILE A 127 -13.57 -9.95 13.78
N GLY A 128 -14.81 -10.14 14.23
CA GLY A 128 -15.67 -11.08 13.51
C GLY A 128 -15.77 -10.61 12.07
N LEU A 129 -15.28 -11.40 11.12
CA LEU A 129 -15.31 -11.06 9.69
C LEU A 129 -16.61 -11.56 9.04
N ASP A 130 -17.72 -11.50 9.77
CA ASP A 130 -19.01 -11.37 9.12
C ASP A 130 -19.05 -9.97 8.48
N GLU A 131 -19.70 -9.85 7.31
CA GLU A 131 -19.68 -8.60 6.53
C GLU A 131 -20.14 -7.38 7.36
N GLN A 132 -21.00 -7.56 8.36
CA GLN A 132 -21.54 -6.48 9.17
C GLN A 132 -20.55 -6.00 10.25
N GLN A 133 -19.74 -6.89 10.81
CA GLN A 133 -18.73 -6.58 11.81
C GLN A 133 -17.44 -6.04 11.22
N LEU A 134 -17.15 -6.34 9.95
CA LEU A 134 -16.01 -5.77 9.23
C LEU A 134 -16.12 -4.26 9.10
N PHE A 135 -17.34 -3.74 8.86
CA PHE A 135 -17.62 -2.30 8.81
C PHE A 135 -17.60 -1.63 10.19
N LYS A 136 -18.06 -2.32 11.24
CA LYS A 136 -17.98 -1.81 12.63
C LYS A 136 -16.57 -1.81 13.18
N SER A 137 -15.75 -2.79 12.77
CA SER A 137 -14.35 -2.92 13.16
C SER A 137 -13.41 -2.20 12.20
N PHE A 138 -13.95 -1.48 11.22
CA PHE A 138 -13.21 -0.82 10.15
C PHE A 138 -12.20 0.21 10.69
N GLU A 139 -12.56 0.93 11.74
CA GLU A 139 -11.64 1.81 12.46
C GLU A 139 -10.42 1.04 12.97
N ARG A 140 -10.66 -0.16 13.53
CA ARG A 140 -9.60 -1.01 14.08
C ARG A 140 -8.70 -1.62 13.01
N PHE A 141 -9.20 -1.87 11.80
CA PHE A 141 -8.37 -2.44 10.73
C PHE A 141 -7.17 -1.59 10.33
N TRP A 142 -7.28 -0.29 10.57
CA TRP A 142 -6.23 0.67 10.30
C TRP A 142 -5.58 1.21 11.57
N ASP A 143 -5.89 0.64 12.73
CA ASP A 143 -5.13 0.91 13.93
C ASP A 143 -3.70 0.37 13.74
N ASN A 144 -2.72 1.14 14.22
CA ASN A 144 -1.30 0.84 14.05
C ASN A 144 -0.88 -0.50 14.69
N ASP A 145 -1.68 -1.05 15.60
CA ASP A 145 -1.45 -2.34 16.25
C ASP A 145 -1.90 -3.54 15.41
N ILE A 146 -2.82 -3.32 14.46
CA ILE A 146 -3.38 -4.35 13.57
C ILE A 146 -2.65 -4.38 12.22
N VAL A 147 -2.22 -3.22 11.71
CA VAL A 147 -1.52 -3.13 10.42
C VAL A 147 -0.05 -3.49 10.57
N ILE A 148 0.35 -4.65 10.03
CA ILE A 148 1.75 -5.13 10.08
C ILE A 148 2.61 -4.37 9.08
N ARG A 149 2.07 -4.17 7.87
CA ARG A 149 2.72 -3.46 6.76
C ARG A 149 1.68 -2.99 5.76
N TYR A 150 2.03 -1.95 5.02
CA TYR A 150 1.16 -1.44 3.97
C TYR A 150 1.96 -0.81 2.83
N VAL A 151 1.29 -0.71 1.69
CA VAL A 151 1.70 0.11 0.56
C VAL A 151 0.52 1.01 0.15
N ILE A 152 0.78 2.29 -0.02
CA ILE A 152 -0.19 3.27 -0.49
C ILE A 152 0.32 3.84 -1.82
N ILE A 153 -0.46 3.67 -2.87
CA ILE A 153 -0.25 4.32 -4.15
C ILE A 153 -1.04 5.62 -4.14
N ARG A 154 -0.36 6.74 -3.95
CA ARG A 154 -0.97 8.07 -3.97
C ARG A 154 -1.11 8.52 -5.42
N ILE A 155 -2.34 8.78 -5.84
CA ILE A 155 -2.66 9.23 -7.19
C ILE A 155 -2.48 10.76 -7.25
N LYS A 156 -1.71 11.20 -8.23
CA LYS A 156 -1.48 12.60 -8.57
C LYS A 156 -2.31 12.99 -9.79
N GLU A 157 -2.20 14.26 -10.17
CA GLU A 157 -2.76 14.74 -11.43
C GLU A 157 -2.23 13.94 -12.63
N ASN A 158 -3.04 13.85 -13.69
CA ASN A 158 -2.72 13.13 -14.93
C ASN A 158 -2.45 11.63 -14.74
N ASN A 159 -3.07 10.99 -13.74
CA ASN A 159 -2.90 9.58 -13.39
C ASN A 159 -1.45 9.19 -13.05
N LEU A 160 -0.59 10.17 -12.77
CA LEU A 160 0.72 9.91 -12.18
C LEU A 160 0.56 9.39 -10.75
N PHE A 161 1.55 8.70 -10.20
CA PHE A 161 1.48 8.23 -8.82
C PHE A 161 2.82 8.15 -8.10
N ASP A 162 2.75 8.15 -6.77
CA ASP A 162 3.86 7.74 -5.91
C ASP A 162 3.45 6.50 -5.12
N ILE A 163 4.43 5.67 -4.77
CA ILE A 163 4.25 4.51 -3.91
C ILE A 163 4.88 4.80 -2.56
N LEU A 164 4.09 4.77 -1.51
CA LEU A 164 4.51 4.89 -0.13
C LEU A 164 4.50 3.50 0.50
N ILE A 165 5.61 3.09 1.13
CA ILE A 165 5.68 1.79 1.80
C ILE A 165 6.00 1.97 3.28
N GLN A 166 5.41 1.08 4.09
CA GLN A 166 5.72 0.96 5.51
C GLN A 166 5.85 -0.52 5.87
N GLU A 167 6.89 -0.84 6.62
CA GLU A 167 7.05 -2.15 7.22
C GLU A 167 7.73 -2.03 8.57
N SER A 168 7.20 -2.73 9.57
CA SER A 168 7.70 -2.73 10.95
C SER A 168 9.06 -3.42 11.11
N SER A 169 9.52 -4.20 10.13
CA SER A 169 10.77 -4.95 10.20
C SER A 169 11.47 -5.04 8.83
N LYS A 170 12.79 -5.29 8.84
CA LYS A 170 13.57 -5.61 7.63
C LYS A 170 13.01 -6.88 7.01
N SER A 171 12.19 -6.73 5.99
CA SER A 171 11.69 -7.85 5.21
C SER A 171 11.75 -7.46 3.75
N GLU A 172 12.28 -8.38 2.94
CA GLU A 172 12.39 -8.28 1.48
C GLU A 172 11.02 -8.31 0.80
N PHE A 173 9.92 -8.41 1.56
CA PHE A 173 8.58 -8.58 1.03
C PHE A 173 8.21 -7.56 -0.04
N PHE A 174 8.46 -6.27 0.20
CA PHE A 174 8.16 -5.24 -0.81
C PHE A 174 9.18 -5.21 -1.94
N GLU A 175 10.41 -5.67 -1.73
CA GLU A 175 11.37 -5.87 -2.83
C GLU A 175 10.85 -6.94 -3.78
N ASP A 176 10.40 -8.06 -3.24
CA ASP A 176 9.84 -9.19 -3.99
C ASP A 176 8.53 -8.81 -4.69
N PHE A 177 7.60 -8.19 -3.95
CA PHE A 177 6.27 -7.83 -4.45
C PHE A 177 6.32 -6.72 -5.51
N LEU A 178 7.07 -5.64 -5.25
CA LEU A 178 7.17 -4.51 -6.18
C LEU A 178 8.25 -4.74 -7.24
N GLY A 179 9.14 -5.72 -7.07
CA GLY A 179 10.27 -5.98 -7.97
C GLY A 179 11.36 -4.92 -7.90
N ILE A 180 11.54 -4.29 -6.74
CA ILE A 180 12.48 -3.20 -6.56
C ILE A 180 13.72 -3.73 -5.85
N ALA A 181 14.84 -3.79 -6.56
CA ALA A 181 16.12 -4.17 -5.95
C ALA A 181 16.60 -3.11 -4.96
N GLY A 182 16.99 -3.54 -3.76
CA GLY A 182 17.73 -2.71 -2.80
C GLY A 182 16.90 -1.66 -2.07
N ILE A 183 15.59 -1.89 -1.83
CA ILE A 183 14.78 -1.08 -0.91
C ILE A 183 15.46 -0.92 0.44
N GLU A 184 16.25 -1.90 0.90
CA GLU A 184 17.05 -1.75 2.11
C GLU A 184 17.92 -0.48 2.08
N SER A 185 18.54 -0.12 0.95
CA SER A 185 19.36 1.10 0.84
C SER A 185 18.55 2.39 1.04
N PHE A 186 17.26 2.35 0.73
CA PHE A 186 16.32 3.47 0.86
C PHE A 186 15.64 3.53 2.24
N ARG A 187 15.35 2.37 2.88
CA ARG A 187 14.68 2.28 4.19
C ARG A 187 15.51 2.77 5.37
N PHE A 188 16.83 2.82 5.25
CA PHE A 188 17.73 3.31 6.31
C PHE A 188 18.08 4.79 6.18
N GLY A 189 17.39 5.54 5.33
CA GLY A 189 17.62 6.98 5.21
C GLY A 189 16.95 7.75 6.36
N GLY A 190 17.62 8.27 7.40
CA GLY A 190 19.05 8.50 7.55
C GLY A 190 19.63 9.34 6.39
N PRO A 191 20.81 9.93 6.53
CA PRO A 191 21.50 10.50 5.39
C PRO A 191 21.54 9.51 4.20
N ILE A 192 21.13 9.94 2.99
CA ILE A 192 21.16 9.18 1.73
C ILE A 192 22.51 8.49 1.62
N ARG A 193 22.51 7.15 1.67
CA ARG A 193 23.75 6.38 1.60
C ARG A 193 24.00 5.92 0.18
N PHE A 194 25.08 6.41 -0.43
CA PHE A 194 25.59 5.86 -1.67
C PHE A 194 26.63 4.81 -1.34
N GLN A 195 26.45 3.62 -1.92
CA GLN A 195 27.46 2.59 -1.94
C GLN A 195 27.93 2.40 -3.37
N VAL A 196 29.21 2.65 -3.63
CA VAL A 196 29.83 2.37 -4.92
C VAL A 196 30.98 1.40 -4.68
N ASN A 197 30.95 0.29 -5.40
CA ASN A 197 32.07 -0.63 -5.49
C ASN A 197 32.93 -0.16 -6.66
N LEU A 198 34.09 0.43 -6.37
CA LEU A 198 35.00 0.90 -7.42
C LEU A 198 35.90 -0.23 -7.93
N PHE A 199 36.22 -1.22 -7.08
CA PHE A 199 37.01 -2.41 -7.39
C PHE A 199 36.58 -3.60 -6.52
N GLU A 200 37.02 -4.82 -6.85
CA GLU A 200 36.64 -6.06 -6.14
C GLU A 200 36.86 -5.99 -4.61
N ASN A 201 37.85 -5.23 -4.15
CA ASN A 201 38.23 -5.13 -2.74
C ASN A 201 38.06 -3.74 -2.13
N LEU A 202 37.47 -2.77 -2.87
CA LEU A 202 37.31 -1.40 -2.38
C LEU A 202 35.85 -0.97 -2.44
N LYS A 203 35.27 -0.84 -1.25
CA LYS A 203 33.91 -0.35 -1.02
C LYS A 203 33.98 1.05 -0.42
N ILE A 204 33.42 2.03 -1.11
CA ILE A 204 33.18 3.36 -0.56
C ILE A 204 31.71 3.44 -0.15
N VAL A 205 31.49 3.81 1.11
CA VAL A 205 30.16 4.13 1.66
C VAL A 205 30.19 5.60 2.03
N THR A 206 29.34 6.40 1.41
CA THR A 206 29.15 7.82 1.78
C THR A 206 27.69 8.04 2.16
N SER A 207 27.42 9.02 3.03
CA SER A 207 26.08 9.32 3.53
C SER A 207 25.83 10.84 3.51
N PHE A 208 24.73 11.29 2.90
CA PHE A 208 24.35 12.71 2.80
C PHE A 208 23.06 13.00 3.55
N GLU A 209 23.06 13.88 4.55
CA GLU A 209 21.84 14.23 5.27
C GLU A 209 21.09 15.32 4.51
N LEU A 210 19.89 15.00 4.00
CA LEU A 210 19.03 15.99 3.39
C LEU A 210 18.42 16.86 4.49
N GLN A 211 18.88 18.11 4.58
CA GLN A 211 18.18 19.12 5.38
C GLN A 211 17.07 19.73 4.53
N LEU A 212 15.83 19.68 5.04
CA LEU A 212 14.71 20.39 4.44
C LEU A 212 14.91 21.89 4.65
N ASP A 213 14.77 22.69 3.59
CA ASP A 213 14.58 24.13 3.78
C ASP A 213 13.18 24.41 4.35
N GLN A 214 12.98 25.63 4.85
CA GLN A 214 11.71 26.09 5.43
C GLN A 214 10.51 26.05 4.45
N PHE A 215 10.73 25.67 3.19
CA PHE A 215 9.72 25.56 2.13
C PHE A 215 9.54 24.13 1.60
N GLY A 216 10.17 23.14 2.23
CA GLY A 216 10.00 21.73 1.88
C GLY A 216 10.67 21.32 0.57
N LYS A 217 11.72 22.04 0.11
CA LYS A 217 12.51 21.67 -1.06
C LYS A 217 13.80 20.96 -0.66
N TYR A 218 14.13 19.89 -1.38
CA TYR A 218 15.39 19.17 -1.23
C TYR A 218 16.49 19.85 -2.07
N TYR A 219 17.65 20.10 -1.47
CA TYR A 219 18.89 20.46 -2.16
C TYR A 219 19.97 19.42 -1.83
N PHE A 220 20.89 19.21 -2.78
CA PHE A 220 22.07 18.36 -2.61
C PHE A 220 23.21 19.14 -1.96
#